data_AF-A0A6A3V3C6-F1
#
_entry.id   AF-A0A6A3V3C6-F1
#
_cell.length_a   1.000
_cell.length_b   1.000
_cell.length_c   1.000
_cell.angle_alpha   90.00
_cell.angle_beta   90.00
_cell.angle_gamma   90.00
#
_symmetry.space_group_name_H-M   'P 1'
#
loop_
_entity.id
_entity.type
_entity.pdbx_description
1 polymer ?
#
loop_
_entity_poly.entity_id
_entity_poly.type
_entity_poly.pdbx_seq_one_letter_code
_entity_poly.pdbx_strand_id
1 'polypeptide(L)'
;MKRYLNNPQATREVPTADGFVRTGDVGYIDQDGYIFIVDRIKELIKYKGHQVAPAELEDVVNSHPQVAESATPTLNGERPLTAETLMEYVASKVAGYKRVREVEFIAAIPKSLSGKILRRQLQLQQDKPVEAARSTRSRL
;
A
#
# COMPACT_ATOMS: atom_id res chain seq x y z
N MET A 1 2.68 5.36 28.21
CA MET A 1 3.63 4.21 28.14
C MET A 1 4.96 4.68 28.71
N LYS A 2 5.62 3.97 29.64
CA LYS A 2 6.85 4.46 30.29
C LYS A 2 8.14 4.14 29.51
N ARG A 3 8.19 2.98 28.82
CA ARG A 3 9.33 2.52 28.01
C ARG A 3 8.93 1.31 27.16
N TYR A 4 9.75 0.99 26.17
CA TYR A 4 9.69 -0.29 25.48
C TYR A 4 10.39 -1.37 26.31
N LEU A 5 9.79 -2.57 26.39
CA LEU A 5 10.39 -3.70 27.09
C LEU A 5 11.63 -4.18 26.33
N ASN A 6 12.76 -4.30 27.04
CA ASN A 6 14.05 -4.78 26.51
C ASN A 6 14.57 -4.02 25.27
N ASN A 7 14.10 -2.79 25.04
CA ASN A 7 14.56 -1.96 23.92
C ASN A 7 14.92 -0.54 24.40
N PRO A 8 16.13 -0.37 24.97
CA PRO A 8 16.56 0.92 25.50
C PRO A 8 16.77 1.97 24.39
N GLN A 9 17.09 1.54 23.16
CA GLN A 9 17.25 2.43 22.02
C GLN A 9 15.90 3.05 21.61
N ALA A 10 14.88 2.23 21.33
CA ALA A 10 13.55 2.73 20.99
C ALA A 10 12.95 3.60 22.11
N THR A 11 13.24 3.27 23.36
CA THR A 11 12.80 4.07 24.52
C THR A 11 13.39 5.49 24.50
N ARG A 12 14.61 5.66 23.99
CA ARG A 12 15.28 6.97 23.88
C ARG A 12 14.86 7.76 22.64
N GLU A 13 14.58 7.08 21.53
CA GLU A 13 14.37 7.72 20.22
C GLU A 13 12.92 8.17 19.95
N VAL A 14 11.94 7.52 20.59
CA VAL A 14 10.51 7.74 20.34
C VAL A 14 9.96 9.01 20.99
N PRO A 15 10.33 9.38 22.23
CA PRO A 15 9.89 10.63 22.82
C PRO A 15 10.48 11.85 22.09
N THR A 16 9.68 12.88 21.91
CA THR A 16 10.16 14.21 21.51
C THR A 16 10.67 14.98 22.73
N ALA A 17 11.41 16.07 22.50
CA ALA A 17 12.00 16.87 23.57
C ALA A 17 10.96 17.49 24.53
N ASP A 18 9.74 17.71 24.03
CA ASP A 18 8.56 18.21 24.72
C ASP A 18 7.65 17.09 25.29
N GLY A 19 8.09 15.83 25.23
CA GLY A 19 7.44 14.71 25.93
C GLY A 19 6.35 13.97 25.14
N PHE A 20 6.11 14.30 23.89
CA PHE A 20 5.18 13.57 23.01
C PHE A 20 5.81 12.30 22.44
N VAL A 21 4.96 11.38 21.98
CA VAL A 21 5.38 10.08 21.42
C VAL A 21 5.29 10.15 19.90
N ARG A 22 6.38 9.84 19.20
CA ARG A 22 6.37 9.66 17.75
C ARG A 22 5.70 8.33 17.38
N THR A 23 4.45 8.37 16.95
CA THR A 23 3.71 7.16 16.55
C THR A 23 4.21 6.57 15.22
N GLY A 24 4.77 7.42 14.36
CA GLY A 24 5.18 7.05 13.01
C GLY A 24 4.04 7.08 11.99
N ASP A 25 2.85 7.53 12.40
CA ASP A 25 1.73 7.82 11.50
C ASP A 25 1.83 9.27 10.98
N VAL A 26 1.41 9.49 9.74
CA VAL A 26 1.30 10.78 9.08
C VAL A 26 -0.17 11.14 9.01
N GLY A 27 -0.49 12.39 9.30
CA GLY A 27 -1.85 12.89 9.26
C GLY A 27 -1.90 14.40 9.26
N TYR A 28 -3.10 14.93 9.20
CA TYR A 28 -3.37 16.34 9.36
C TYR A 28 -4.61 16.55 10.25
N ILE A 29 -4.74 17.76 10.77
CA ILE A 29 -5.91 18.20 11.51
C ILE A 29 -6.65 19.18 10.61
N ASP A 30 -7.95 19.00 10.44
CA ASP A 30 -8.77 19.95 9.68
C ASP A 30 -9.12 21.20 10.51
N GLN A 31 -9.95 22.07 9.95
CA GLN A 31 -10.36 23.34 10.58
C GLN A 31 -11.27 23.12 11.79
N ASP A 32 -11.98 21.98 11.83
CA ASP A 32 -12.93 21.62 12.89
C ASP A 32 -12.24 20.82 14.02
N GLY A 33 -10.93 20.54 13.89
CA GLY A 33 -10.14 19.83 14.89
C GLY A 33 -10.16 18.31 14.75
N TYR A 34 -10.72 17.77 13.67
CA TYR A 34 -10.70 16.33 13.39
C TYR A 34 -9.33 15.90 12.87
N ILE A 35 -8.86 14.74 13.36
CA ILE A 35 -7.58 14.16 12.99
C ILE A 35 -7.81 13.15 11.86
N PHE A 36 -7.12 13.36 10.74
CA PHE A 36 -7.11 12.44 9.59
C PHE A 36 -5.76 11.77 9.51
N ILE A 37 -5.75 10.43 9.59
CA ILE A 37 -4.55 9.61 9.40
C ILE A 37 -4.44 9.23 7.93
N VAL A 38 -3.34 9.61 7.31
CA VAL A 38 -3.07 9.38 5.88
C VAL A 38 -2.40 8.03 5.68
N ASP A 39 -1.23 7.82 6.28
CA ASP A 39 -0.49 6.56 6.19
C ASP A 39 0.64 6.53 7.23
N ARG A 40 1.50 5.52 7.20
CA ARG A 40 2.72 5.45 8.01
C ARG A 40 3.91 6.01 7.27
N ILE A 41 4.77 6.76 7.98
CA ILE A 41 5.99 7.34 7.42
C ILE A 41 6.86 6.30 6.71
N LYS A 42 6.92 5.08 7.26
CA LYS A 42 7.73 3.97 6.72
C LYS A 42 7.08 3.25 5.53
N GLU A 43 5.79 3.50 5.27
CA GLU A 43 5.03 2.86 4.20
C GLU A 43 4.82 3.79 2.99
N LEU A 44 5.19 5.08 3.10
CA LEU A 44 5.17 6.01 1.97
C LEU A 44 6.13 5.58 0.85
N ILE A 45 5.59 5.46 -0.37
CA ILE A 45 6.35 5.15 -1.57
C ILE A 45 7.06 6.41 -2.06
N LYS A 46 8.38 6.34 -2.23
CA LYS A 46 9.17 7.41 -2.84
C LYS A 46 9.25 7.21 -4.35
N TYR A 47 8.71 8.13 -5.12
CA TYR A 47 8.74 8.06 -6.58
C TYR A 47 9.11 9.42 -7.19
N LYS A 48 10.25 9.48 -7.90
CA LYS A 48 10.74 10.70 -8.60
C LYS A 48 10.69 11.98 -7.75
N GLY A 49 11.08 11.91 -6.48
CA GLY A 49 11.06 13.05 -5.55
C GLY A 49 9.71 13.33 -4.88
N HIS A 50 8.66 12.58 -5.22
CA HIS A 50 7.36 12.65 -4.58
C HIS A 50 7.15 11.51 -3.58
N GLN A 51 6.39 11.79 -2.52
CA GLN A 51 5.88 10.78 -1.61
C GLN A 51 4.45 10.43 -2.04
N VAL A 52 4.17 9.13 -2.16
CA VAL A 52 2.87 8.59 -2.54
C VAL A 52 2.41 7.70 -1.39
N ALA A 53 1.24 7.99 -0.85
CA ALA A 53 0.62 7.16 0.18
C ALA A 53 -0.08 5.96 -0.48
N PRO A 54 0.30 4.71 -0.17
CA PRO A 54 -0.43 3.54 -0.62
C PRO A 54 -1.93 3.62 -0.33
N ALA A 55 -2.33 4.07 0.87
CA ALA A 55 -3.74 4.16 1.27
C ALA A 55 -4.58 4.96 0.27
N GLU A 56 -4.06 6.08 -0.25
CA GLU A 56 -4.77 6.90 -1.25
C GLU A 56 -5.02 6.13 -2.57
N LEU A 57 -4.05 5.33 -3.02
CA LEU A 57 -4.21 4.52 -4.22
C LEU A 57 -5.16 3.34 -3.99
N GLU A 58 -5.08 2.73 -2.80
CA GLU A 58 -5.97 1.66 -2.39
C GLU A 58 -7.42 2.14 -2.33
N ASP A 59 -7.69 3.33 -1.80
CA ASP A 59 -9.02 3.94 -1.76
C ASP A 59 -9.59 4.17 -3.18
N VAL A 60 -8.77 4.66 -4.10
CA VAL A 60 -9.17 4.80 -5.51
C VAL A 60 -9.49 3.43 -6.11
N VAL A 61 -8.62 2.45 -5.94
CA VAL A 61 -8.82 1.09 -6.47
C VAL A 61 -10.08 0.44 -5.90
N ASN A 62 -10.33 0.56 -4.59
CA ASN A 62 -11.52 0.04 -3.92
C ASN A 62 -12.81 0.77 -4.30
N SER A 63 -12.70 1.97 -4.88
CA SER A 63 -13.86 2.71 -5.42
C SER A 63 -14.26 2.25 -6.83
N HIS A 64 -13.50 1.34 -7.45
CA HIS A 64 -13.85 0.79 -8.75
C HIS A 64 -15.01 -0.22 -8.61
N PRO A 65 -16.11 -0.12 -9.39
CA PRO A 65 -17.29 -0.97 -9.23
C PRO A 65 -17.04 -2.48 -9.33
N GLN A 66 -16.03 -2.88 -10.11
CA GLN A 66 -15.60 -4.28 -10.25
C GLN A 66 -14.57 -4.72 -9.20
N VAL A 67 -14.21 -3.88 -8.23
CA VAL A 67 -13.26 -4.14 -7.15
C VAL A 67 -14.00 -4.07 -5.81
N ALA A 68 -14.43 -5.22 -5.30
CA ALA A 68 -15.30 -5.32 -4.11
C ALA A 68 -14.57 -5.75 -2.81
N GLU A 69 -13.24 -5.77 -2.78
CA GLU A 69 -12.38 -6.74 -2.04
C GLU A 69 -12.39 -8.13 -2.70
N SER A 70 -11.19 -8.72 -2.86
CA SER A 70 -10.89 -10.10 -3.29
C SER A 70 -12.10 -11.05 -3.43
N ALA A 71 -12.60 -11.23 -4.66
CA ALA A 71 -13.02 -12.52 -5.22
C ALA A 71 -13.74 -12.34 -6.57
N THR A 72 -13.10 -12.89 -7.60
CA THR A 72 -13.64 -13.32 -8.90
C THR A 72 -14.26 -12.27 -9.83
N PRO A 73 -13.81 -12.21 -11.11
CA PRO A 73 -14.53 -11.45 -12.13
C PRO A 73 -15.95 -12.01 -12.24
N THR A 74 -16.92 -11.14 -12.00
CA THR A 74 -18.33 -11.50 -12.02
C THR A 74 -18.69 -11.95 -13.44
N LEU A 75 -19.19 -13.17 -13.57
CA LEU A 75 -19.75 -13.76 -14.79
C LEU A 75 -21.11 -13.11 -15.16
N ASN A 76 -21.17 -11.78 -15.18
CA ASN A 76 -22.38 -11.01 -15.52
C ASN A 76 -22.18 -10.20 -16.79
N GLY A 77 -21.74 -10.83 -17.89
CA GLY A 77 -21.75 -10.23 -19.24
C GLY A 77 -20.87 -8.98 -19.47
N GLU A 78 -20.31 -8.37 -18.42
CA GLU A 78 -19.35 -7.28 -18.48
C GLU A 78 -17.93 -7.84 -18.64
N ARG A 79 -17.10 -7.12 -19.40
CA ARG A 79 -15.71 -7.54 -19.65
C ARG A 79 -14.98 -7.75 -18.32
N PRO A 80 -14.16 -8.82 -18.19
CA PRO A 80 -13.37 -9.03 -16.99
C PRO A 80 -12.45 -7.83 -16.75
N LEU A 81 -12.31 -7.44 -15.48
CA LEU A 81 -11.38 -6.38 -15.08
C LEU A 81 -9.97 -6.77 -15.51
N THR A 82 -9.34 -5.93 -16.34
CA THR A 82 -7.96 -6.13 -16.79
C THR A 82 -7.02 -5.19 -16.05
N ALA A 83 -5.72 -5.50 -16.07
CA ALA A 83 -4.70 -4.62 -15.52
C ALA A 83 -4.74 -3.22 -16.18
N GLU A 84 -4.91 -3.17 -17.49
CA GLU A 84 -4.93 -1.94 -18.28
C GLU A 84 -6.13 -1.06 -17.91
N THR A 85 -7.32 -1.65 -17.86
CA THR A 85 -8.55 -0.92 -17.50
C THR A 85 -8.49 -0.38 -16.07
N LEU A 86 -7.93 -1.14 -15.13
CA LEU A 86 -7.73 -0.67 -13.76
C LEU A 86 -6.68 0.47 -13.68
N MET A 87 -5.56 0.34 -14.41
CA MET A 87 -4.54 1.39 -14.47
C MET A 87 -5.08 2.68 -15.08
N GLU A 88 -5.88 2.59 -16.14
CA GLU A 88 -6.55 3.73 -16.76
C GLU A 88 -7.52 4.41 -15.79
N TYR A 89 -8.33 3.63 -15.07
CA TYR A 89 -9.23 4.14 -14.05
C TYR A 89 -8.47 4.93 -12.98
N VAL A 90 -7.43 4.34 -12.39
CA VAL A 90 -6.60 5.02 -11.37
C VAL A 90 -5.97 6.29 -11.96
N ALA A 91 -5.41 6.20 -13.17
CA ALA A 91 -4.77 7.33 -13.83
C ALA A 91 -5.72 8.51 -14.13
N SER A 92 -7.03 8.26 -14.22
CA SER A 92 -8.06 9.30 -14.37
C SER A 92 -8.36 10.05 -13.07
N LYS A 93 -8.01 9.47 -11.91
CA LYS A 93 -8.33 10.01 -10.57
C LYS A 93 -7.15 10.61 -9.83
N VAL A 94 -5.92 10.29 -10.26
CA VAL A 94 -4.69 10.67 -9.54
C VAL A 94 -3.73 11.48 -10.40
N ALA A 95 -2.88 12.27 -9.75
CA ALA A 95 -1.80 13.01 -10.42
C ALA A 95 -0.82 12.07 -11.14
N GLY A 96 -0.16 12.56 -12.19
CA GLY A 96 0.70 11.73 -13.06
C GLY A 96 1.79 10.93 -12.34
N TYR A 97 2.34 11.46 -11.25
CA TYR A 97 3.37 10.80 -10.43
C TYR A 97 2.81 9.73 -9.49
N LYS A 98 1.48 9.68 -9.28
CA LYS A 98 0.79 8.66 -8.47
C LYS A 98 0.23 7.51 -9.31
N ARG A 99 0.37 7.56 -10.64
CA ARG A 99 -0.18 6.52 -11.54
C ARG A 99 0.46 5.16 -11.26
N VAL A 100 -0.39 4.14 -11.15
CA VAL A 100 0.01 2.73 -11.09
C VAL A 100 0.63 2.32 -12.42
N ARG A 101 1.69 1.51 -12.37
CA ARG A 101 2.47 1.08 -13.55
C ARG A 101 2.39 -0.41 -13.83
N GLU A 102 2.03 -1.17 -12.82
CA GLU A 102 1.93 -2.62 -12.87
C GLU A 102 0.81 -3.04 -11.92
N VAL A 103 0.02 -4.02 -12.36
CA VAL A 103 -1.07 -4.60 -11.58
C VAL A 103 -0.92 -6.11 -11.65
N GLU A 104 -0.86 -6.74 -10.49
CA GLU A 104 -0.86 -8.18 -10.35
C GLU A 104 -2.14 -8.60 -9.61
N PHE A 105 -2.83 -9.60 -10.16
CA PHE A 105 -4.00 -10.19 -9.51
C PHE A 105 -3.55 -11.41 -8.70
N ILE A 106 -3.66 -11.33 -7.39
CA ILE A 106 -3.37 -12.43 -6.46
C ILE A 106 -4.66 -13.01 -5.90
N ALA A 107 -4.64 -14.30 -5.54
CA ALA A 107 -5.81 -14.98 -4.98
C ALA A 107 -6.27 -14.35 -3.66
N ALA A 108 -5.33 -13.94 -2.81
CA ALA A 108 -5.63 -13.32 -1.52
C ALA A 108 -4.50 -12.38 -1.07
N ILE A 109 -4.88 -11.23 -0.53
CA ILE A 109 -3.96 -10.28 0.10
C ILE A 109 -3.60 -10.81 1.49
N PRO A 110 -2.30 -10.96 1.85
CA PRO A 110 -1.90 -11.38 3.18
C PRO A 110 -2.32 -10.33 4.20
N LYS A 111 -3.18 -10.73 5.14
CA LYS A 111 -3.69 -9.88 6.23
C LYS A 111 -3.25 -10.46 7.58
N SER A 112 -3.07 -9.59 8.58
CA SER A 112 -2.87 -9.99 9.98
C SER A 112 -4.16 -10.62 10.55
N LEU A 113 -4.07 -11.21 11.75
CA LEU A 113 -5.26 -11.66 12.49
C LEU A 113 -6.28 -10.54 12.76
N SER A 114 -5.83 -9.28 12.74
CA SER A 114 -6.67 -8.08 12.88
C SER A 114 -7.12 -7.50 11.53
N GLY A 115 -6.91 -8.21 10.43
CA GLY A 115 -7.33 -7.79 9.08
C GLY A 115 -6.42 -6.78 8.40
N LYS A 116 -5.32 -6.36 9.02
CA LYS A 116 -4.40 -5.36 8.45
C LYS A 116 -3.56 -5.98 7.34
N ILE A 117 -3.46 -5.32 6.20
CA ILE A 117 -2.62 -5.76 5.08
C ILE A 117 -1.16 -5.81 5.53
N LEU A 118 -0.50 -6.94 5.29
CA LEU A 118 0.91 -7.15 5.59
C LEU A 118 1.78 -6.75 4.40
N ARG A 119 1.87 -5.44 4.12
CA ARG A 119 2.59 -4.90 2.95
C ARG A 119 4.05 -5.35 2.85
N ARG A 120 4.73 -5.53 3.99
CA ARG A 120 6.09 -6.09 4.02
C ARG A 120 6.17 -7.50 3.42
N GLN A 121 5.15 -8.34 3.61
CA GLN A 121 5.13 -9.68 3.01
C GLN A 121 4.90 -9.61 1.50
N LEU A 122 4.03 -8.71 1.03
CA LEU A 122 3.83 -8.46 -0.40
C LEU A 122 5.13 -8.02 -1.06
N GLN A 123 5.87 -7.09 -0.44
CA GLN A 123 7.16 -6.64 -0.96
C GLN A 123 8.19 -7.77 -1.02
N LEU A 124 8.27 -8.61 0.01
CA LEU A 124 9.14 -9.79 0.00
C LEU A 124 8.73 -10.84 -1.05
N GLN A 125 7.46 -10.91 -1.45
CA GLN A 125 7.00 -11.78 -2.54
C GLN A 125 7.44 -11.23 -3.90
N GLN A 126 7.40 -9.92 -4.10
CA GLN A 126 7.88 -9.25 -5.31
C GLN A 126 9.40 -9.25 -5.44
N ASP A 127 10.11 -9.13 -4.31
CA ASP A 127 11.59 -9.13 -4.27
C ASP A 127 12.19 -10.54 -4.48
N LYS A 128 11.39 -11.60 -4.33
CA LYS A 128 11.81 -12.96 -4.72
C LYS A 128 11.96 -12.97 -6.25
N PRO A 129 13.14 -13.31 -6.77
CA PRO A 129 13.42 -13.12 -8.18
C PRO A 129 12.51 -13.97 -9.07
N VAL A 130 12.26 -13.40 -10.24
CA VAL A 130 11.77 -13.98 -11.50
C VAL A 130 12.73 -15.11 -11.99
N GLU A 131 13.11 -16.05 -11.12
CA GLU A 131 13.95 -17.20 -11.47
C GLU A 131 13.18 -18.22 -12.32
N ALA A 132 11.85 -18.25 -12.23
CA ALA A 132 11.02 -19.15 -13.02
C ALA A 132 10.88 -18.74 -14.50
N ALA A 133 11.07 -17.47 -14.87
CA ALA A 133 10.82 -17.00 -16.25
C ALA A 133 12.09 -16.82 -17.11
N ARG A 134 13.30 -16.89 -16.53
CA ARG A 134 14.57 -16.82 -17.29
C ARG A 134 15.07 -18.17 -17.79
N SER A 135 14.58 -19.29 -17.27
CA SER A 135 15.02 -20.64 -17.68
C SER A 135 14.56 -21.04 -19.10
N THR A 136 13.45 -20.46 -19.59
CA THR A 136 12.83 -20.89 -20.86
C THR A 136 13.29 -20.12 -22.10
N ARG A 137 14.15 -19.10 -21.96
CA ARG A 137 14.64 -18.28 -23.10
C ARG A 137 16.11 -18.52 -23.50
N SER A 138 16.78 -19.52 -22.92
CA SER A 138 18.19 -19.85 -23.24
C SER A 138 18.37 -21.25 -23.87
N ARG A 139 17.34 -21.75 -24.56
CA ARG A 139 17.47 -22.91 -25.47
C ARG A 139 16.65 -22.70 -26.72
N LEU A 140 17.10 -21.80 -27.59
CA LEU A 140 16.93 -21.86 -29.04
C LEU A 140 18.16 -21.21 -29.67
#